data_AF-A0A9R1JDE8-F1
#
_entry.id   AF-A0A9R1JDE8-F1
#
_cell.length_a   1.000
_cell.length_b   1.000
_cell.length_c   1.000
_cell.angle_alpha   90.00
_cell.angle_beta   90.00
_cell.angle_gamma   90.00
#
_symmetry.space_group_name_H-M   'P 1'
#
loop_
_entity.id
_entity.type
_entity.pdbx_description
1 polymer ?
#
loop_
_entity_poly.entity_id
_entity_poly.type
_entity_poly.pdbx_seq_one_letter_code
_entity_poly.pdbx_strand_id
1 'polypeptide(L)'
;MSSDEEGPGECSWCGDNRGFCDGPHLDEGRRFSIKLEEAFDCDMLIPCHARPYVLERMGFEDHERNETKKINLRTHHGMDFEVNLYNSKSVSHFGCPGGEALCNMYDFQEGMFVTMDLGDPDIDQDNLDIWVLVDTLPILRLSYFHSSKNVRNMVDRTNYTDGFELTYQEKSHLVAYCTDLENYNAFYRTPPNYGQYVPLVHLLNHDNFHGDILRIPMDCVPHLMYQNGRLDVLNIQPGHPTNLTCPYRISKTGEHMVILEWKKCMDSCKEVLGSNIVRKARIGDRVISILHNGESGAILFYAILPKRI
;
A
#
# COMPACT_ATOMS: atom_id res chain seq x y z
N MET A 1 23.40 31.70 -34.12
CA MET A 1 22.69 30.42 -34.33
C MET A 1 23.10 29.54 -33.17
N SER A 2 22.25 29.41 -32.15
CA SER A 2 22.46 28.46 -31.06
C SER A 2 22.13 27.08 -31.62
N SER A 3 23.10 26.18 -31.58
CA SER A 3 22.87 24.76 -31.79
C SER A 3 22.06 24.25 -30.61
N ASP A 4 20.77 24.02 -30.83
CA ASP A 4 19.97 23.15 -29.98
C ASP A 4 20.59 21.75 -30.12
N GLU A 5 21.47 21.38 -29.17
CA GLU A 5 21.86 19.98 -29.01
C GLU A 5 20.61 19.23 -28.57
N GLU A 6 19.87 18.66 -29.53
CA GLU A 6 18.88 17.62 -29.27
C GLU A 6 19.59 16.52 -28.48
N GLY A 7 19.25 16.41 -27.19
CA GLY A 7 19.73 15.31 -26.36
C GLY A 7 19.41 13.96 -27.01
N PRO A 8 20.14 12.90 -26.64
CA PRO A 8 19.90 11.58 -27.21
C PRO A 8 18.42 11.20 -27.10
N GLY A 9 17.83 10.78 -28.22
CA GLY A 9 16.43 10.36 -28.26
C GLY A 9 16.16 9.16 -27.36
N GLU A 10 14.92 9.03 -26.90
CA GLU A 10 14.48 7.91 -26.07
C GLU A 10 14.61 6.57 -26.82
N CYS A 11 15.19 5.57 -26.15
CA CYS A 11 15.34 4.24 -26.73
C CYS A 11 13.99 3.54 -26.83
N SER A 12 13.57 3.22 -28.06
CA SER A 12 12.29 2.55 -28.35
C SER A 12 12.12 1.16 -27.72
N TRP A 13 13.18 0.58 -27.16
CA TRP A 13 13.18 -0.77 -26.60
C TRP A 13 13.12 -0.80 -25.08
N CYS A 14 13.68 0.20 -24.41
CA CYS A 14 13.80 0.22 -22.95
C CYS A 14 13.43 1.57 -22.29
N GLY A 15 12.99 2.57 -23.06
CA GLY A 15 12.61 3.90 -22.54
C GLY A 15 13.77 4.78 -22.07
N ASP A 16 15.00 4.27 -22.11
CA ASP A 16 16.17 5.02 -21.62
C ASP A 16 16.52 6.16 -22.58
N ASN A 17 16.64 7.38 -22.05
CA ASN A 17 16.95 8.59 -22.79
C ASN A 17 18.36 9.15 -22.48
N ARG A 18 19.20 8.38 -21.77
CA ARG A 18 20.57 8.80 -21.42
C ARG A 18 21.60 8.52 -22.53
N GLY A 19 21.17 7.89 -23.64
CA GLY A 19 22.06 7.55 -24.76
C GLY A 19 23.01 6.39 -24.47
N PHE A 20 22.71 5.54 -23.49
CA PHE A 20 23.56 4.42 -23.09
C PHE A 20 23.38 3.16 -23.93
N CYS A 21 22.39 3.11 -24.82
CA CYS A 21 22.01 1.91 -25.57
C CYS A 21 22.95 1.56 -26.74
N ASP A 22 23.99 2.35 -26.99
CA ASP A 22 24.95 2.12 -28.09
C ASP A 22 25.84 0.88 -27.87
N GLY A 23 25.98 0.41 -26.63
CA GLY A 23 26.74 -0.79 -26.32
C GLY A 23 26.52 -1.30 -24.89
N PRO A 24 26.75 -2.61 -24.66
CA PRO A 24 26.59 -3.20 -23.35
C PRO A 24 27.63 -2.66 -22.38
N HIS A 25 27.19 -2.19 -21.21
CA HIS A 25 28.06 -1.83 -20.10
C HIS A 25 27.29 -1.85 -18.77
N LEU A 26 28.04 -1.84 -17.67
CA LEU A 26 27.56 -1.67 -16.31
C LEU A 26 28.42 -0.63 -15.60
N ASP A 27 27.83 0.11 -14.67
CA ASP A 27 28.56 0.95 -13.74
C ASP A 27 29.36 0.07 -12.77
N GLU A 28 30.64 0.40 -12.61
CA GLU A 28 31.62 -0.41 -11.87
C GLU A 28 31.64 -1.91 -12.25
N GLY A 29 31.17 -2.26 -13.45
CA GLY A 29 31.07 -3.65 -13.91
C GLY A 29 29.97 -4.49 -13.22
N ARG A 30 29.11 -3.90 -12.39
CA ARG A 30 28.11 -4.64 -11.59
C ARG A 30 26.74 -3.98 -11.49
N ARG A 31 26.64 -2.67 -11.71
CA ARG A 31 25.42 -1.88 -11.47
C ARG A 31 24.82 -1.35 -12.76
N PHE A 32 23.52 -1.16 -12.73
CA PHE A 32 22.80 -0.40 -13.74
C PHE A 32 21.62 0.30 -13.09
N SER A 33 21.08 1.34 -13.73
CA SER A 33 19.90 2.02 -13.20
C SER A 33 18.76 1.97 -14.20
N ILE A 34 17.58 1.66 -13.70
CA ILE A 34 16.33 1.61 -14.47
C ILE A 34 15.61 2.92 -14.28
N LYS A 35 15.19 3.57 -15.38
CA LYS A 35 14.24 4.68 -15.32
C LYS A 35 12.84 4.09 -15.23
N LEU A 36 12.06 4.54 -14.25
CA LEU A 36 10.68 4.09 -14.07
C LEU A 36 9.77 4.87 -15.03
N GLU A 37 9.37 4.23 -16.13
CA GLU A 37 8.42 4.80 -17.10
C GLU A 37 6.96 4.54 -16.71
N GLU A 38 5.99 5.08 -17.45
CA GLU A 38 4.57 4.74 -17.26
C GLU A 38 4.35 3.21 -17.18
N ALA A 39 3.52 2.77 -16.23
CA ALA A 39 3.27 1.35 -15.91
C ALA A 39 4.48 0.52 -15.40
N PHE A 40 5.53 1.17 -14.86
CA PHE A 40 6.68 0.50 -14.23
C PHE A 40 6.31 -0.45 -13.07
N ASP A 41 5.17 -0.24 -12.43
CA ASP A 41 4.61 -1.10 -11.39
C ASP A 41 4.17 -2.47 -11.93
N CYS A 42 3.86 -2.54 -13.22
CA CYS A 42 3.59 -3.78 -13.95
C CYS A 42 4.86 -4.34 -14.60
N ASP A 43 5.59 -3.49 -15.33
CA ASP A 43 6.72 -3.89 -16.19
C ASP A 43 7.93 -2.94 -16.01
N MET A 44 8.89 -3.32 -15.15
CA MET A 44 10.16 -2.58 -15.02
C MET A 44 11.13 -2.96 -16.14
N LEU A 45 11.21 -2.13 -17.18
CA LEU A 45 12.05 -2.37 -18.35
C LEU A 45 13.55 -2.37 -18.00
N ILE A 46 14.26 -3.42 -18.41
CA ILE A 46 15.72 -3.50 -18.26
C ILE A 46 16.38 -2.71 -19.40
N PRO A 47 17.28 -1.76 -19.10
CA PRO A 47 17.99 -0.99 -20.12
C PRO A 47 18.78 -1.89 -21.08
N CYS A 48 18.79 -1.55 -22.37
CA CYS A 48 19.48 -2.35 -23.39
C CYS A 48 20.97 -2.59 -23.08
N HIS A 49 21.63 -1.61 -22.45
CA HIS A 49 23.06 -1.72 -22.11
C HIS A 49 23.33 -2.73 -20.99
N ALA A 50 22.38 -2.92 -20.07
CA ALA A 50 22.51 -3.86 -18.96
C ALA A 50 21.96 -5.24 -19.31
N ARG A 51 21.02 -5.33 -20.26
CA ARG A 51 20.27 -6.53 -20.61
C ARG A 51 21.13 -7.79 -20.80
N PRO A 52 22.24 -7.79 -21.58
CA PRO A 52 23.04 -9.01 -21.76
C PRO A 52 23.60 -9.55 -20.45
N TYR A 53 24.06 -8.68 -19.55
CA TYR A 53 24.62 -9.08 -18.26
C TYR A 53 23.57 -9.65 -17.32
N VAL A 54 22.37 -9.06 -17.29
CA VAL A 54 21.26 -9.59 -16.48
C VAL A 54 20.87 -10.98 -16.96
N LEU A 55 20.70 -11.17 -18.28
CA LEU A 55 20.31 -12.45 -18.85
C LEU A 55 21.36 -13.54 -18.64
N GLU A 56 22.64 -13.22 -18.87
CA GLU A 56 23.76 -14.12 -18.63
C GLU A 56 23.85 -14.52 -17.16
N ARG A 57 23.80 -13.54 -16.24
CA ARG A 57 23.85 -13.78 -14.79
C ARG A 57 22.68 -14.65 -14.33
N MET A 58 21.48 -14.45 -14.87
CA MET A 58 20.29 -15.24 -14.55
C MET A 58 20.19 -16.55 -15.35
N GLY A 59 21.24 -16.88 -16.13
CA GLY A 59 21.41 -18.15 -16.84
C GLY A 59 20.48 -18.35 -18.02
N PHE A 60 20.04 -17.29 -18.71
CA PHE A 60 19.30 -17.42 -19.97
C PHE A 60 20.26 -17.87 -21.07
N GLU A 61 19.95 -18.96 -21.77
CA GLU A 61 20.85 -19.53 -22.78
C GLU A 61 20.77 -18.81 -24.13
N ASP A 62 19.57 -18.34 -24.51
CA ASP A 62 19.31 -17.68 -25.78
C ASP A 62 18.58 -16.37 -25.53
N HIS A 63 19.32 -15.27 -25.65
CA HIS A 63 18.81 -13.93 -25.39
C HIS A 63 17.75 -13.48 -26.41
N GLU A 64 17.54 -14.20 -27.52
CA GLU A 64 16.48 -13.87 -28.49
C GLU A 64 15.18 -14.64 -28.27
N ARG A 65 15.14 -15.60 -27.33
CA ARG A 65 13.94 -16.40 -27.05
C ARG A 65 13.01 -15.76 -26.04
N ASN A 66 11.73 -16.05 -26.21
CA ASN A 66 10.73 -15.79 -25.19
C ASN A 66 10.92 -16.79 -24.05
N GLU A 67 11.36 -16.31 -22.91
CA GLU A 67 11.61 -17.12 -21.71
C GLU A 67 11.22 -16.30 -20.47
N THR A 68 10.78 -16.98 -19.42
CA THR A 68 10.46 -16.35 -18.14
C THR A 68 11.10 -17.16 -17.03
N LYS A 69 11.83 -16.48 -16.14
CA LYS A 69 12.39 -17.08 -14.93
C LYS A 69 11.91 -16.36 -13.69
N LYS A 70 11.72 -17.12 -12.62
CA LYS A 70 11.53 -16.55 -11.28
C LYS A 70 12.90 -16.23 -10.68
N ILE A 71 13.04 -15.02 -10.19
CA ILE A 71 14.26 -14.54 -9.52
C ILE A 71 13.86 -13.76 -8.26
N ASN A 72 14.83 -13.46 -7.40
CA ASN A 72 14.59 -12.58 -6.26
C ASN A 72 15.28 -11.23 -6.45
N LEU A 73 14.53 -10.16 -6.16
CA LEU A 73 15.06 -8.83 -5.91
C LEU A 73 15.21 -8.65 -4.40
N ARG A 74 16.38 -8.20 -3.95
CA ARG A 74 16.66 -7.96 -2.52
C ARG A 74 17.02 -6.53 -2.24
N THR A 75 16.61 -6.00 -1.11
CA THR A 75 17.01 -4.64 -0.67
C THR A 75 17.93 -4.74 0.52
N HIS A 76 18.80 -3.74 0.71
CA HIS A 76 19.66 -3.67 1.90
C HIS A 76 18.88 -3.50 3.22
N HIS A 77 17.58 -3.23 3.15
CA HIS A 77 16.66 -3.25 4.28
C HIS A 77 16.21 -4.67 4.70
N GLY A 78 16.75 -5.72 4.06
CA GLY A 78 16.41 -7.12 4.36
C GLY A 78 15.07 -7.56 3.78
N MET A 79 14.62 -6.91 2.71
CA MET A 79 13.40 -7.26 1.99
C MET A 79 13.74 -8.11 0.77
N ASP A 80 12.98 -9.18 0.55
CA ASP A 80 13.11 -10.09 -0.58
C ASP A 80 11.78 -10.11 -1.38
N PHE A 81 11.86 -9.98 -2.70
CA PHE A 81 10.72 -9.97 -3.61
C PHE A 81 10.93 -11.02 -4.71
N GLU A 82 10.11 -12.05 -4.76
CA GLU A 82 10.07 -12.97 -5.90
C GLU A 82 9.38 -12.28 -7.07
N VAL A 83 10.09 -12.11 -8.19
CA VAL A 83 9.59 -11.49 -9.42
C VAL A 83 9.80 -12.42 -10.60
N ASN A 84 9.02 -12.21 -11.66
CA ASN A 84 9.27 -12.84 -12.94
C ASN A 84 10.18 -11.94 -13.76
N LEU A 85 11.32 -12.45 -14.20
CA LEU A 85 12.15 -11.85 -15.23
C LEU A 85 11.70 -12.38 -16.58
N TYR A 86 11.04 -11.53 -17.35
CA TYR A 86 10.59 -11.82 -18.71
C TYR A 86 11.66 -11.43 -19.71
N ASN A 87 11.99 -12.33 -20.63
CA ASN A 87 12.80 -12.06 -21.79
C ASN A 87 11.98 -12.26 -23.07
N SER A 88 12.19 -11.36 -24.02
CA SER A 88 11.75 -11.52 -25.41
C SER A 88 12.90 -11.12 -26.33
N LYS A 89 12.70 -11.21 -27.66
CA LYS A 89 13.75 -10.88 -28.63
C LYS A 89 14.38 -9.50 -28.42
N SER A 90 13.59 -8.52 -28.02
CA SER A 90 14.00 -7.11 -28.04
C SER A 90 13.86 -6.38 -26.71
N VAL A 91 13.10 -6.93 -25.77
CA VAL A 91 12.87 -6.31 -24.46
C VAL A 91 12.92 -7.36 -23.36
N SER A 92 13.46 -6.96 -22.22
CA SER A 92 13.42 -7.74 -20.98
C SER A 92 12.91 -6.83 -19.87
N HIS A 93 12.12 -7.38 -18.94
CA HIS A 93 11.58 -6.61 -17.82
C HIS A 93 11.33 -7.49 -16.60
N PHE A 94 11.33 -6.89 -15.43
CA PHE A 94 10.78 -7.51 -14.23
C PHE A 94 9.27 -7.26 -14.20
N GLY A 95 8.48 -8.30 -13.96
CA GLY A 95 7.03 -8.20 -13.75
C GLY A 95 6.55 -9.14 -12.66
N CYS A 96 5.22 -9.28 -12.50
CA CYS A 96 4.52 -10.05 -11.45
C CYS A 96 4.36 -9.25 -10.13
N PRO A 97 3.42 -9.60 -9.20
CA PRO A 97 3.05 -8.74 -8.07
C PRO A 97 4.20 -8.35 -7.13
N GLY A 98 5.35 -9.05 -7.18
CA GLY A 98 6.55 -8.66 -6.44
C GLY A 98 7.15 -7.32 -6.89
N GLY A 99 7.05 -6.98 -8.19
CA GLY A 99 7.48 -5.70 -8.74
C GLY A 99 6.61 -4.55 -8.24
N GLU A 100 5.28 -4.69 -8.40
CA GLU A 100 4.28 -3.78 -7.83
C GLU A 100 4.47 -3.60 -6.32
N ALA A 101 4.76 -4.69 -5.61
CA ALA A 101 5.04 -4.66 -4.18
C ALA A 101 6.30 -3.86 -3.83
N LEU A 102 7.38 -4.04 -4.59
CA LEU A 102 8.59 -3.24 -4.45
C LEU A 102 8.30 -1.75 -4.67
N CYS A 103 7.59 -1.40 -5.75
CA CYS A 103 7.19 -0.02 -6.05
C CYS A 103 6.40 0.61 -4.92
N ASN A 104 5.32 -0.06 -4.50
CA ASN A 104 4.44 0.41 -3.44
C ASN A 104 5.15 0.46 -2.09
N MET A 105 6.10 -0.45 -1.84
CA MET A 105 6.87 -0.44 -0.61
C MET A 105 7.78 0.78 -0.50
N TYR A 106 8.36 1.28 -1.60
CA TYR A 106 9.32 2.38 -1.57
C TYR A 106 8.79 3.70 -2.11
N ASP A 107 7.49 3.76 -2.42
CA ASP A 107 6.81 4.93 -3.01
C ASP A 107 7.47 5.41 -4.30
N PHE A 108 7.94 4.46 -5.10
CA PHE A 108 8.54 4.78 -6.38
C PHE A 108 7.54 5.51 -7.28
N GLN A 109 8.03 6.54 -7.98
CA GLN A 109 7.24 7.37 -8.88
C GLN A 109 7.83 7.31 -10.28
N GLU A 110 6.98 7.57 -11.28
CA GLU A 110 7.42 7.75 -12.66
C GLU A 110 8.54 8.81 -12.74
N GLY A 111 9.55 8.54 -13.57
CA GLY A 111 10.73 9.37 -13.75
C GLY A 111 11.83 9.18 -12.70
N MET A 112 11.59 8.40 -11.64
CA MET A 112 12.65 8.01 -10.71
C MET A 112 13.63 7.01 -11.36
N PHE A 113 14.84 6.95 -10.82
CA PHE A 113 15.84 5.95 -11.18
C PHE A 113 16.04 4.98 -10.03
N VAL A 114 15.98 3.68 -10.32
CA VAL A 114 16.26 2.62 -9.35
C VAL A 114 17.54 1.91 -9.76
N THR A 115 18.53 1.91 -8.86
CA THR A 115 19.80 1.24 -9.12
C THR A 115 19.72 -0.23 -8.72
N MET A 116 20.09 -1.09 -9.66
CA MET A 116 20.17 -2.53 -9.53
C MET A 116 21.65 -2.94 -9.51
N ASP A 117 21.98 -3.94 -8.69
CA ASP A 117 23.33 -4.42 -8.49
C ASP A 117 23.36 -5.94 -8.60
N LEU A 118 24.10 -6.45 -9.59
CA LEU A 118 24.19 -7.88 -9.92
C LEU A 118 25.16 -8.65 -9.01
N GLY A 119 25.76 -7.97 -8.04
CA GLY A 119 26.81 -8.52 -7.18
C GLY A 119 28.20 -8.36 -7.79
N ASP A 120 29.20 -8.71 -6.99
CA ASP A 120 30.59 -8.68 -7.42
C ASP A 120 30.86 -9.83 -8.41
N PRO A 121 31.25 -9.55 -9.67
CA PRO A 121 31.50 -10.58 -10.68
C PRO A 121 32.71 -11.46 -10.36
N ASP A 122 33.63 -11.00 -9.50
CA ASP A 122 34.84 -11.74 -9.13
C ASP A 122 34.58 -12.74 -7.98
N ILE A 123 33.38 -12.72 -7.39
CA ILE A 123 32.97 -13.60 -6.31
C ILE A 123 31.93 -14.58 -6.86
N ASP A 124 32.27 -15.87 -6.80
CA ASP A 124 31.34 -16.94 -7.15
C ASP A 124 30.21 -16.97 -6.10
N GLN A 125 29.10 -16.28 -6.41
CA GLN A 125 27.94 -16.20 -5.56
C GLN A 125 26.93 -17.27 -5.96
N ASP A 126 26.71 -18.24 -5.08
CA ASP A 126 25.66 -19.26 -5.20
C ASP A 126 24.24 -18.65 -5.28
N ASN A 127 24.07 -17.40 -4.80
CA ASN A 127 22.80 -16.68 -4.86
C ASN A 127 22.73 -15.82 -6.14
N LEU A 128 21.76 -16.13 -7.00
CA LEU A 128 21.40 -15.41 -8.23
C LEU A 128 20.51 -14.19 -7.96
N ASP A 129 20.67 -13.54 -6.81
CA ASP A 129 19.79 -12.46 -6.39
C ASP A 129 20.28 -11.12 -6.94
N ILE A 130 19.35 -10.24 -7.32
CA ILE A 130 19.66 -8.87 -7.75
C ILE A 130 19.39 -7.93 -6.58
N TRP A 131 20.36 -7.11 -6.22
CA TRP A 131 20.19 -6.12 -5.17
C TRP A 131 19.61 -4.83 -5.71
N VAL A 132 18.51 -4.37 -5.13
CA VAL A 132 17.90 -3.06 -5.36
C VAL A 132 18.47 -2.09 -4.33
N LEU A 133 19.23 -1.11 -4.80
CA LEU A 133 19.85 -0.09 -3.97
C LEU A 133 18.86 1.06 -3.77
N VAL A 134 18.25 1.14 -2.60
CA VAL A 134 17.18 2.10 -2.29
C VAL A 134 17.48 2.84 -1.00
N ASP A 135 17.95 4.09 -1.07
CA ASP A 135 18.32 4.84 0.14
C ASP A 135 17.10 5.27 1.00
N THR A 136 15.90 5.23 0.42
CA THR A 136 14.66 5.55 1.13
C THR A 136 14.19 4.36 1.97
N LEU A 137 13.78 4.62 3.21
CA LEU A 137 13.16 3.60 4.04
C LEU A 137 11.83 3.15 3.42
N PRO A 138 11.45 1.86 3.54
CA PRO A 138 10.17 1.39 3.05
C PRO A 138 9.01 2.15 3.74
N ILE A 139 7.99 2.52 2.96
CA ILE A 139 6.75 3.20 3.38
C ILE A 139 5.61 2.25 3.73
N LEU A 140 5.74 0.95 3.42
CA LEU A 140 4.84 -0.14 3.84
C LEU A 140 5.67 -1.26 4.48
N ARG A 141 5.18 -1.89 5.56
CA ARG A 141 5.89 -3.00 6.22
C ARG A 141 5.62 -4.34 5.51
N LEU A 142 6.51 -5.32 5.71
CA LEU A 142 6.34 -6.74 5.35
C LEU A 142 4.93 -7.28 5.65
N SER A 143 4.35 -6.89 6.79
CA SER A 143 3.01 -7.33 7.20
C SER A 143 1.92 -6.99 6.19
N TYR A 144 2.07 -5.91 5.42
CA TYR A 144 1.13 -5.57 4.35
C TYR A 144 1.19 -6.60 3.21
N PHE A 145 2.38 -6.98 2.76
CA PHE A 145 2.55 -7.92 1.64
C PHE A 145 2.19 -9.36 2.00
N HIS A 146 2.39 -9.74 3.26
CA HIS A 146 1.95 -11.03 3.77
C HIS A 146 0.46 -11.08 4.11
N SER A 147 -0.24 -9.94 4.07
CA SER A 147 -1.67 -9.89 4.35
C SER A 147 -2.50 -10.38 3.14
N SER A 148 -3.76 -10.76 3.43
CA SER A 148 -4.67 -11.24 2.38
C SER A 148 -4.94 -10.15 1.34
N LYS A 149 -5.38 -10.57 0.14
CA LYS A 149 -5.78 -9.62 -0.92
C LYS A 149 -6.87 -8.64 -0.44
N ASN A 150 -7.77 -9.10 0.42
CA ASN A 150 -8.83 -8.27 0.97
C ASN A 150 -8.29 -7.26 1.99
N VAL A 151 -7.33 -7.63 2.84
CA VAL A 151 -6.64 -6.69 3.73
C VAL A 151 -5.88 -5.62 2.96
N ARG A 152 -5.12 -6.00 1.93
CA ARG A 152 -4.42 -5.04 1.06
C ARG A 152 -5.40 -4.06 0.42
N ASN A 153 -6.48 -4.57 -0.19
CA ASN A 153 -7.54 -3.73 -0.76
C ASN A 153 -8.16 -2.75 0.26
N MET A 154 -8.34 -3.15 1.53
CA MET A 154 -8.81 -2.23 2.58
C MET A 154 -7.80 -1.11 2.84
N VAL A 155 -6.53 -1.47 2.99
CA VAL A 155 -5.44 -0.51 3.28
C VAL A 155 -5.29 0.48 2.12
N ASP A 156 -5.27 0.00 0.88
CA ASP A 156 -5.04 0.83 -0.31
C ASP A 156 -6.17 1.83 -0.56
N ARG A 157 -7.39 1.45 -0.19
CA ARG A 157 -8.59 2.29 -0.34
C ARG A 157 -8.92 3.12 0.90
N THR A 158 -7.98 3.21 1.84
CA THR A 158 -8.19 4.02 3.04
C THR A 158 -8.24 5.48 2.66
N ASN A 159 -9.36 6.14 2.97
CA ASN A 159 -9.49 7.58 2.86
C ASN A 159 -8.88 8.25 4.10
N TYR A 160 -8.28 9.41 3.88
CA TYR A 160 -7.71 10.24 4.93
C TYR A 160 -8.43 11.59 4.94
N THR A 161 -8.67 12.15 6.12
CA THR A 161 -8.89 13.60 6.20
C THR A 161 -7.57 14.32 5.93
N ASP A 162 -7.60 15.37 5.11
CA ASP A 162 -6.43 16.13 4.67
C ASP A 162 -5.41 16.39 5.79
N GLY A 163 -4.15 15.99 5.55
CA GLY A 163 -3.04 16.22 6.48
C GLY A 163 -2.94 15.23 7.64
N PHE A 164 -3.74 14.17 7.63
CA PHE A 164 -3.73 13.11 8.64
C PHE A 164 -3.39 11.72 8.09
N GLU A 165 -2.68 11.69 6.96
CA GLU A 165 -2.11 10.49 6.37
C GLU A 165 -1.23 9.76 7.40
N LEU A 166 -1.33 8.43 7.47
CA LEU A 166 -0.58 7.64 8.45
C LEU A 166 0.91 7.59 8.10
N THR A 167 1.74 7.68 9.13
CA THR A 167 3.18 7.40 9.01
C THR A 167 3.41 5.91 8.73
N TYR A 168 4.63 5.56 8.33
CA TYR A 168 5.07 4.16 8.17
C TYR A 168 4.69 3.24 9.35
N GLN A 169 4.99 3.68 10.57
CA GLN A 169 4.69 2.90 11.78
C GLN A 169 3.17 2.75 11.97
N GLU A 170 2.41 3.81 11.71
CA GLU A 170 0.96 3.80 11.90
C GLU A 170 0.23 3.00 10.82
N LYS A 171 0.72 2.99 9.57
CA LYS A 171 0.21 2.10 8.51
C LYS A 171 0.32 0.63 8.92
N SER A 172 1.35 0.27 9.68
CA SER A 172 1.49 -1.10 10.21
C SER A 172 0.38 -1.45 11.21
N HIS A 173 -0.07 -0.48 12.02
CA HIS A 173 -1.21 -0.65 12.91
C HIS A 173 -2.53 -0.74 12.14
N LEU A 174 -2.68 0.00 11.04
CA LEU A 174 -3.83 -0.15 10.14
C LEU A 174 -3.89 -1.55 9.51
N VAL A 175 -2.77 -2.06 8.97
CA VAL A 175 -2.69 -3.42 8.41
C VAL A 175 -3.08 -4.46 9.45
N ALA A 176 -2.55 -4.35 10.67
CA ALA A 176 -2.88 -5.26 11.77
C ALA A 176 -4.38 -5.18 12.09
N TYR A 177 -4.93 -3.98 12.21
CA TYR A 177 -6.36 -3.77 12.49
C TYR A 177 -7.28 -4.35 11.41
N CYS A 178 -6.95 -4.15 10.14
CA CYS A 178 -7.67 -4.73 9.00
C CYS A 178 -7.59 -6.26 8.99
N THR A 179 -6.44 -6.83 9.39
CA THR A 179 -6.25 -8.27 9.55
C THR A 179 -7.12 -8.82 10.69
N ASP A 180 -7.16 -8.13 11.83
CA ASP A 180 -8.02 -8.49 12.96
C ASP A 180 -9.50 -8.45 12.58
N LEU A 181 -9.91 -7.43 11.79
CA LEU A 181 -11.27 -7.32 11.29
C LEU A 181 -11.66 -8.47 10.36
N GLU A 182 -10.78 -8.85 9.43
CA GLU A 182 -10.99 -10.00 8.55
C GLU A 182 -11.16 -11.30 9.36
N ASN A 183 -10.28 -11.52 10.33
CA ASN A 183 -10.35 -12.67 11.23
C ASN A 183 -11.63 -12.65 12.08
N TYR A 184 -12.04 -11.50 12.59
CA TYR A 184 -13.28 -11.32 13.33
C TYR A 184 -14.48 -11.72 12.48
N ASN A 185 -14.58 -11.22 11.26
CA ASN A 185 -15.68 -11.54 10.36
C ASN A 185 -15.73 -13.02 10.00
N ALA A 186 -14.57 -13.64 9.77
CA ALA A 186 -14.48 -15.08 9.52
C ALA A 186 -14.93 -15.91 10.74
N PHE A 187 -14.50 -15.53 11.95
CA PHE A 187 -14.80 -16.26 13.18
C PHE A 187 -16.28 -16.13 13.58
N TYR A 188 -16.81 -14.91 13.59
CA TYR A 188 -18.20 -14.63 13.99
C TYR A 188 -19.21 -14.84 12.85
N ARG A 189 -18.73 -15.21 11.66
CA ARG A 189 -19.55 -15.41 10.44
C ARG A 189 -20.44 -14.20 10.16
N THR A 190 -19.87 -12.99 10.31
CA THR A 190 -20.53 -11.77 9.85
C THR A 190 -20.94 -11.98 8.39
N PRO A 191 -22.19 -11.68 8.00
CA PRO A 191 -22.59 -11.81 6.61
C PRO A 191 -21.66 -11.03 5.70
N PRO A 192 -21.55 -11.41 4.41
CA PRO A 192 -20.79 -10.64 3.45
C PRO A 192 -21.26 -9.18 3.45
N ASN A 193 -20.29 -8.26 3.40
CA ASN A 193 -20.59 -6.85 3.18
C ASN A 193 -21.20 -6.71 1.78
N TYR A 194 -22.32 -6.01 1.65
CA TYR A 194 -22.94 -5.74 0.35
C TYR A 194 -22.07 -4.87 -0.55
N GLY A 195 -21.12 -4.13 0.04
CA GLY A 195 -20.10 -3.38 -0.66
C GLY A 195 -18.69 -3.83 -0.31
N GLN A 196 -17.71 -3.13 -0.88
CA GLN A 196 -16.34 -3.23 -0.41
C GLN A 196 -16.13 -2.33 0.81
N TYR A 197 -15.17 -2.69 1.66
CA TYR A 197 -14.76 -1.84 2.76
C TYR A 197 -14.02 -0.60 2.23
N VAL A 198 -14.38 0.56 2.77
CA VAL A 198 -13.68 1.83 2.53
C VAL A 198 -13.32 2.42 3.89
N PRO A 199 -12.13 2.09 4.43
CA PRO A 199 -11.69 2.65 5.71
C PRO A 199 -11.53 4.16 5.64
N LEU A 200 -11.75 4.81 6.78
CA LEU A 200 -11.50 6.24 6.97
C LEU A 200 -10.57 6.44 8.16
N VAL A 201 -9.44 7.08 7.94
CA VAL A 201 -8.58 7.64 8.99
C VAL A 201 -8.90 9.12 9.11
N HIS A 202 -9.40 9.54 10.27
CA HIS A 202 -9.76 10.94 10.48
C HIS A 202 -9.33 11.47 11.84
N LEU A 203 -8.90 12.74 11.87
CA LEU A 203 -8.67 13.46 13.12
C LEU A 203 -10.00 13.75 13.81
N LEU A 204 -10.17 13.38 15.08
CA LEU A 204 -11.29 13.85 15.88
C LEU A 204 -11.09 15.34 16.24
N ASN A 205 -11.91 16.19 15.66
CA ASN A 205 -11.90 17.64 15.89
C ASN A 205 -13.33 18.18 15.99
N HIS A 206 -13.49 19.50 16.14
CA HIS A 206 -14.81 20.11 16.28
C HIS A 206 -15.62 20.17 14.97
N ASP A 207 -14.99 19.91 13.82
CA ASP A 207 -15.66 19.92 12.51
C ASP A 207 -16.41 18.61 12.27
N ASN A 208 -15.77 17.48 12.60
CA ASN A 208 -16.35 16.15 12.44
C ASN A 208 -17.00 15.60 13.71
N PHE A 209 -16.65 16.10 14.89
CA PHE A 209 -17.28 15.71 16.16
C PHE A 209 -17.69 16.94 16.97
N HIS A 210 -19.01 17.15 17.06
CA HIS A 210 -19.57 18.25 17.84
C HIS A 210 -20.80 17.83 18.63
N GLY A 211 -20.80 18.15 19.93
CA GLY A 211 -21.84 17.78 20.89
C GLY A 211 -21.85 16.28 21.16
N ASP A 212 -22.58 15.54 20.32
CA ASP A 212 -22.80 14.10 20.43
C ASP A 212 -22.94 13.44 19.04
N ILE A 213 -22.43 14.12 18.01
CA ILE A 213 -22.61 13.74 16.61
C ILE A 213 -21.22 13.57 15.99
N LEU A 214 -20.99 12.41 15.38
CA LEU A 214 -19.85 12.16 14.50
C LEU A 214 -20.32 12.24 13.04
N ARG A 215 -19.52 12.88 12.18
CA ARG A 215 -19.74 12.96 10.73
C ARG A 215 -18.77 12.04 9.99
N ILE A 216 -19.31 11.23 9.09
CA ILE A 216 -18.55 10.37 8.16
C ILE A 216 -18.82 10.86 6.72
N PRO A 217 -17.79 11.15 5.91
CA PRO A 217 -17.95 11.51 4.50
C PRO A 217 -18.64 10.39 3.70
N MET A 218 -19.48 10.75 2.72
CA MET A 218 -20.23 9.77 1.95
C MET A 218 -19.37 8.81 1.12
N ASP A 219 -18.15 9.20 0.75
CA ASP A 219 -17.21 8.32 0.04
C ASP A 219 -16.82 7.09 0.88
N CYS A 220 -16.97 7.16 2.19
CA CYS A 220 -16.69 6.06 3.12
C CYS A 220 -17.96 5.30 3.55
N VAL A 221 -19.15 5.73 3.10
CA VAL A 221 -20.43 5.12 3.46
C VAL A 221 -20.79 4.06 2.42
N PRO A 222 -20.96 2.79 2.82
CA PRO A 222 -21.34 1.73 1.90
C PRO A 222 -22.63 2.05 1.14
N HIS A 223 -22.69 1.61 -0.12
CA HIS A 223 -23.91 1.66 -0.91
C HIS A 223 -25.04 0.86 -0.22
N LEU A 224 -26.29 1.13 -0.61
CA LEU A 224 -27.47 0.40 -0.11
C LEU A 224 -27.75 0.55 1.39
N MET A 225 -27.14 1.53 2.07
CA MET A 225 -27.59 1.93 3.41
C MET A 225 -28.88 2.74 3.30
N TYR A 226 -29.81 2.52 4.25
CA TYR A 226 -31.04 3.30 4.34
C TYR A 226 -30.74 4.75 4.75
N GLN A 227 -31.64 5.68 4.42
CA GLN A 227 -31.44 7.09 4.78
C GLN A 227 -31.36 7.31 6.30
N ASN A 228 -32.02 6.47 7.09
CA ASN A 228 -31.95 6.46 8.55
C ASN A 228 -31.90 5.01 9.02
N GLY A 229 -31.22 4.77 10.14
CA GLY A 229 -31.17 3.45 10.72
C GLY A 229 -30.43 3.43 12.04
N ARG A 230 -30.05 2.23 12.45
CA ARG A 230 -29.16 1.99 13.58
C ARG A 230 -27.96 1.20 13.09
N LEU A 231 -26.81 1.46 13.69
CA LEU A 231 -25.60 0.70 13.46
C LEU A 231 -25.04 0.24 14.80
N ASP A 232 -24.45 -0.95 14.80
CA ASP A 232 -23.64 -1.44 15.90
C ASP A 232 -22.25 -0.83 15.80
N VAL A 233 -21.72 -0.29 16.90
CA VAL A 233 -20.40 0.31 16.97
C VAL A 233 -19.51 -0.62 17.78
N LEU A 234 -18.51 -1.18 17.11
CA LEU A 234 -17.61 -2.18 17.66
C LEU A 234 -16.17 -1.68 17.67
N ASN A 235 -15.51 -1.86 18.81
CA ASN A 235 -14.06 -1.82 18.91
C ASN A 235 -13.57 -3.25 19.18
N ILE A 236 -12.72 -3.77 18.29
CA ILE A 236 -12.27 -5.17 18.26
C ILE A 236 -10.86 -5.37 18.87
N GLN A 237 -10.25 -4.30 19.42
CA GLN A 237 -8.93 -4.38 20.09
C GLN A 237 -9.05 -5.13 21.43
N PRO A 238 -7.93 -5.64 22.01
CA PRO A 238 -7.95 -6.70 23.03
C PRO A 238 -8.93 -6.44 24.19
N GLY A 239 -9.88 -7.36 24.37
CA GLY A 239 -10.92 -7.27 25.40
C GLY A 239 -12.27 -7.82 24.93
N HIS A 240 -13.32 -7.63 25.73
CA HIS A 240 -14.69 -7.89 25.27
C HIS A 240 -15.08 -6.80 24.26
N PRO A 241 -15.49 -7.17 23.02
CA PRO A 241 -15.97 -6.21 22.05
C PRO A 241 -17.05 -5.33 22.68
N THR A 242 -16.91 -4.03 22.54
CA THR A 242 -17.96 -3.14 23.02
C THR A 242 -19.08 -3.19 22.02
N ASN A 243 -20.27 -3.57 22.45
CA ASN A 243 -21.45 -3.58 21.60
C ASN A 243 -22.32 -2.39 21.96
N LEU A 244 -22.06 -1.25 21.31
CA LEU A 244 -22.91 -0.07 21.40
C LEU A 244 -23.80 -0.02 20.16
N THR A 245 -25.01 0.50 20.30
CA THR A 245 -25.86 0.76 19.13
C THR A 245 -26.13 2.25 19.03
N CYS A 246 -25.75 2.84 17.90
CA CYS A 246 -25.93 4.26 17.61
C CYS A 246 -26.95 4.44 16.47
N PRO A 247 -27.89 5.40 16.59
CA PRO A 247 -28.68 5.83 15.44
C PRO A 247 -27.79 6.54 14.42
N TYR A 248 -28.11 6.39 13.13
CA TYR A 248 -27.47 7.16 12.08
C TYR A 248 -28.51 7.77 11.13
N ARG A 249 -28.08 8.82 10.44
CA ARG A 249 -28.84 9.47 9.38
C ARG A 249 -27.92 9.94 8.27
N ILE A 250 -28.28 9.64 7.03
CA ILE A 250 -27.64 10.20 5.85
C ILE A 250 -28.22 11.60 5.62
N SER A 251 -27.34 12.59 5.44
CA SER A 251 -27.72 13.98 5.18
C SER A 251 -28.62 14.08 3.94
N LYS A 252 -29.54 15.07 3.93
CA LYS A 252 -30.42 15.29 2.77
C LYS A 252 -29.66 15.70 1.51
N THR A 253 -28.54 16.40 1.70
CA THR A 253 -27.61 16.79 0.61
C THR A 253 -26.82 15.60 0.10
N GLY A 254 -26.73 14.49 0.85
CA GLY A 254 -25.95 13.32 0.47
C GLY A 254 -24.44 13.56 0.54
N GLU A 255 -23.99 14.49 1.39
CA GLU A 255 -22.57 14.83 1.54
C GLU A 255 -21.91 14.03 2.66
N HIS A 256 -22.66 13.77 3.73
CA HIS A 256 -22.17 13.03 4.90
C HIS A 256 -23.26 12.16 5.54
N MET A 257 -22.83 11.14 6.27
CA MET A 257 -23.62 10.42 7.26
C MET A 257 -23.32 10.98 8.64
N VAL A 258 -24.36 11.21 9.44
CA VAL A 258 -24.24 11.54 10.87
C VAL A 258 -24.52 10.32 11.72
N ILE A 259 -23.66 10.08 12.70
CA ILE A 259 -23.83 9.07 13.75
C ILE A 259 -24.15 9.82 15.03
N LEU A 260 -25.30 9.52 15.63
CA LEU A 260 -25.78 10.13 16.86
C LEU A 260 -25.30 9.34 18.07
N GLU A 261 -25.29 9.98 19.24
CA GLU A 261 -24.92 9.36 20.51
C GLU A 261 -23.46 8.89 20.55
N TRP A 262 -22.58 9.51 19.77
CA TRP A 262 -21.17 9.13 19.64
C TRP A 262 -20.36 9.32 20.93
N LYS A 263 -20.84 10.15 21.85
CA LYS A 263 -20.21 10.39 23.14
C LYS A 263 -20.10 9.11 23.98
N LYS A 264 -20.99 8.13 23.77
CA LYS A 264 -20.87 6.79 24.38
C LYS A 264 -19.56 6.10 24.01
N CYS A 265 -19.14 6.25 22.75
CA CYS A 265 -17.88 5.71 22.23
C CYS A 265 -16.68 6.48 22.82
N MET A 266 -16.80 7.80 22.96
CA MET A 266 -15.78 8.67 23.56
C MET A 266 -15.59 8.37 25.06
N ASP A 267 -16.66 8.05 25.77
CA ASP A 267 -16.64 7.76 27.20
C ASP A 267 -16.19 6.34 27.55
N SER A 268 -16.05 5.47 26.55
CA SER A 268 -15.58 4.11 26.74
C SER A 268 -14.05 4.06 26.70
N CYS A 269 -13.43 3.49 27.74
CA CYS A 269 -12.00 3.22 27.72
C CYS A 269 -11.67 2.11 26.71
N LYS A 270 -10.67 2.35 25.87
CA LYS A 270 -10.18 1.43 24.84
C LYS A 270 -8.67 1.45 24.78
N GLU A 271 -8.09 0.31 24.41
CA GLU A 271 -6.68 0.27 24.04
C GLU A 271 -6.46 1.10 22.77
N VAL A 272 -5.44 1.95 22.81
CA VAL A 272 -5.06 2.75 21.64
C VAL A 272 -4.12 1.93 20.76
N LEU A 273 -4.33 1.97 19.46
CA LEU A 273 -3.53 1.22 18.50
C LEU A 273 -2.05 1.56 18.60
N GLY A 274 -1.22 0.51 18.61
CA GLY A 274 0.23 0.62 18.71
C GLY A 274 0.77 0.87 20.11
N SER A 275 -0.05 0.69 21.16
CA SER A 275 0.36 0.85 22.55
C SER A 275 -0.46 -0.04 23.47
N ASN A 276 0.03 -0.31 24.69
CA ASN A 276 -0.71 -1.03 25.73
C ASN A 276 -1.53 -0.07 26.63
N ILE A 277 -1.78 1.15 26.17
CA ILE A 277 -2.46 2.19 26.95
C ILE A 277 -3.97 2.10 26.71
N VAL A 278 -4.72 1.90 27.79
CA VAL A 278 -6.19 1.91 27.78
C VAL A 278 -6.70 3.26 28.29
N ARG A 279 -7.40 4.01 27.44
CA ARG A 279 -7.98 5.32 27.79
C ARG A 279 -9.20 5.68 26.94
N LYS A 280 -9.89 6.74 27.33
CA LYS A 280 -10.94 7.39 26.53
C LYS A 280 -10.35 8.06 25.29
N ALA A 281 -11.12 8.08 24.20
CA ALA A 281 -10.81 8.92 23.04
C ALA A 281 -10.94 10.41 23.42
N ARG A 282 -10.15 11.27 22.78
CA ARG A 282 -10.21 12.72 22.98
C ARG A 282 -10.02 13.47 21.67
N ILE A 283 -10.44 14.72 21.65
CA ILE A 283 -10.13 15.64 20.55
C ILE A 283 -8.61 15.65 20.30
N GLY A 284 -8.22 15.57 19.04
CA GLY A 284 -6.85 15.48 18.60
C GLY A 284 -6.36 14.04 18.37
N ASP A 285 -7.06 13.02 18.88
CA ASP A 285 -6.79 11.65 18.46
C ASP A 285 -7.23 11.43 17.01
N ARG A 286 -6.63 10.47 16.34
CA ARG A 286 -7.12 9.95 15.07
C ARG A 286 -7.95 8.71 15.33
N VAL A 287 -8.94 8.49 14.48
CA VAL A 287 -9.79 7.30 14.51
C VAL A 287 -9.75 6.62 13.16
N ILE A 288 -9.56 5.31 13.18
CA ILE A 288 -9.83 4.44 12.03
C ILE A 288 -11.30 4.01 12.14
N SER A 289 -12.07 4.26 11.10
CA SER A 289 -13.49 3.93 11.00
C SER A 289 -13.71 3.06 9.76
N ILE A 290 -14.32 1.88 9.92
CA ILE A 290 -14.63 0.95 8.82
C ILE A 290 -16.10 0.56 8.91
N LEU A 291 -16.88 0.95 7.90
CA LEU A 291 -18.30 0.63 7.82
C LEU A 291 -18.54 -0.68 7.07
N HIS A 292 -19.36 -1.53 7.69
CA HIS A 292 -19.93 -2.74 7.13
C HIS A 292 -21.43 -2.56 6.97
N ASN A 293 -21.99 -3.01 5.85
CA ASN A 293 -23.43 -3.08 5.63
C ASN A 293 -23.75 -4.44 5.00
N GLY A 294 -24.28 -5.38 5.80
CA GLY A 294 -24.63 -6.73 5.35
C GLY A 294 -26.05 -7.12 5.74
N GLU A 295 -26.41 -8.39 5.55
CA GLU A 295 -27.74 -8.93 5.91
C GLU A 295 -28.10 -8.74 7.39
N SER A 296 -27.11 -8.77 8.28
CA SER A 296 -27.29 -8.53 9.72
C SER A 296 -27.40 -7.05 10.09
N GLY A 297 -27.32 -6.13 9.12
CA GLY A 297 -27.37 -4.69 9.33
C GLY A 297 -26.02 -3.99 9.22
N ALA A 298 -26.00 -2.73 9.66
CA ALA A 298 -24.83 -1.86 9.57
C ALA A 298 -23.96 -1.99 10.84
N ILE A 299 -22.66 -2.11 10.67
CA ILE A 299 -21.67 -2.16 11.75
C ILE A 299 -20.58 -1.14 11.45
N LEU A 300 -20.23 -0.31 12.43
CA LEU A 300 -19.04 0.53 12.41
C LEU A 300 -17.98 -0.09 13.29
N PHE A 301 -16.92 -0.60 12.67
CA PHE A 301 -15.70 -0.97 13.36
C PHE A 301 -14.85 0.27 13.55
N TYR A 302 -14.37 0.52 14.77
CA TYR A 302 -13.47 1.63 15.02
C TYR A 302 -12.28 1.28 15.91
N ALA A 303 -11.19 2.03 15.73
CA ALA A 303 -10.02 1.99 16.59
C ALA A 303 -9.39 3.38 16.77
N ILE A 304 -8.74 3.59 17.91
CA ILE A 304 -8.16 4.89 18.29
C ILE A 304 -6.67 4.86 18.00
N LEU A 305 -6.20 5.81 17.20
CA LEU A 305 -4.78 6.13 17.04
C LEU A 305 -4.46 7.40 17.85
N PRO A 306 -3.44 7.37 18.72
CA PRO A 306 -3.12 8.52 19.56
C PRO A 306 -2.71 9.74 18.71
N LYS A 307 -3.00 10.94 19.23
CA LYS A 307 -2.47 12.20 18.70
C LYS A 307 -0.94 12.13 18.55
N ARG A 308 -0.39 12.62 17.42
CA ARG A 308 1.06 12.84 17.26
C ARG A 308 1.50 13.93 18.23
N ILE A 309 2.54 13.66 19.02
CA ILE A 309 3.16 14.63 19.93
C ILE A 309 4.06 15.56 19.10
#